data_AF-A0A832I3G5-F1
#
_entry.id   AF-A0A832I3G5-F1
#
_cell.length_a   1.000
_cell.length_b   1.000
_cell.length_c   1.000
_cell.angle_alpha   90.00
_cell.angle_beta   90.00
_cell.angle_gamma   90.00
#
_symmetry.space_group_name_H-M   'P 1'
#
loop_
_entity.id
_entity.type
_entity.pdbx_description
1 polymer ?
#
loop_
_entity_poly.entity_id
_entity_poly.type
_entity_poly.pdbx_seq_one_letter_code
_entity_poly.pdbx_strand_id
1 'polypeptide(L)'
;MAGALALAAARPAAAAEEIALAWEDCASGTAAALDLAGDCDSNLGFAPLHASFRMPFATGPDVIGLELVLDLQHAQAVLPDWWRLAPGQCRAGQLSADTDFSAAAACGDPWGGLGAALVQGWTATQPFGQPNQARMLVTVGVGSLDARALDATTDYNAVRIRLGLALSSGFGSCPGCTGGACLVLNSIAVRRLPGAPGGDLFLTQPRAGNLNRVTWYGGQGADCSAVPVRRTSWGLMKSLYR
;
A
#
# COMPACT_ATOMS: atom_id res chain seq x y z
N MET A 1 -35.74 -49.00 -9.45
CA MET A 1 -35.55 -47.63 -8.95
C MET A 1 -34.09 -47.25 -9.16
N ALA A 2 -33.80 -46.47 -10.20
CA ALA A 2 -32.43 -46.02 -10.51
C ALA A 2 -32.15 -44.73 -9.73
N GLY A 3 -31.22 -44.79 -8.77
CA GLY A 3 -30.78 -43.64 -8.00
C GLY A 3 -29.75 -42.84 -8.79
N ALA A 4 -30.10 -41.59 -9.15
CA ALA A 4 -29.17 -40.65 -9.76
C ALA A 4 -28.21 -40.11 -8.69
N LEU A 5 -26.92 -40.44 -8.82
CA LEU A 5 -25.85 -39.85 -8.01
C LEU A 5 -25.54 -38.45 -8.56
N ALA A 6 -25.85 -37.40 -7.80
CA ALA A 6 -25.48 -36.03 -8.15
C ALA A 6 -23.99 -35.79 -7.81
N LEU A 7 -23.14 -35.66 -8.83
CA LEU A 7 -21.78 -35.15 -8.65
C LEU A 7 -21.85 -33.66 -8.29
N ALA A 8 -21.58 -33.33 -7.03
CA ALA A 8 -21.32 -31.97 -6.62
C ALA A 8 -19.98 -31.51 -7.21
N ALA A 9 -20.01 -30.61 -8.18
CA ALA A 9 -18.80 -29.98 -8.71
C ALA A 9 -18.14 -29.15 -7.60
N ALA A 10 -16.96 -29.59 -7.14
CA ALA A 10 -16.14 -28.82 -6.22
C ALA A 10 -15.75 -27.50 -6.91
N ARG A 11 -16.21 -26.37 -6.35
CA ARG A 11 -15.77 -25.06 -6.81
C ARG A 11 -14.28 -24.91 -6.48
N PRO A 12 -13.44 -24.43 -7.41
CA PRO A 12 -12.05 -24.11 -7.08
C PRO A 12 -12.05 -23.10 -5.94
N ALA A 13 -11.25 -23.36 -4.91
CA ALA A 13 -11.04 -22.40 -3.83
C ALA A 13 -10.34 -21.17 -4.41
N ALA A 14 -11.00 -20.01 -4.38
CA ALA A 14 -10.34 -18.74 -4.64
C ALA A 14 -9.36 -18.46 -3.50
N ALA A 15 -8.17 -17.95 -3.82
CA ALA A 15 -7.28 -17.42 -2.80
C ALA A 15 -7.90 -16.14 -2.22
N ALA A 16 -7.56 -15.82 -0.98
CA ALA A 16 -7.93 -14.52 -0.42
C ALA A 16 -7.09 -13.44 -1.12
N GLU A 17 -7.72 -12.37 -1.60
CA GLU A 17 -6.98 -11.15 -1.90
C GLU A 17 -6.36 -10.61 -0.61
N GLU A 18 -5.15 -10.08 -0.72
CA GLU A 18 -4.45 -9.51 0.43
C GLU A 18 -3.63 -8.31 -0.02
N ILE A 19 -3.70 -7.21 0.72
CA ILE A 19 -2.78 -6.07 0.61
C ILE A 19 -2.00 -5.95 1.92
N ALA A 20 -0.73 -5.60 1.79
CA ALA A 20 0.17 -5.45 2.93
C ALA A 20 1.17 -4.30 2.72
N LEU A 21 1.68 -3.79 3.82
CA LEU A 21 2.59 -2.67 3.93
C LEU A 21 3.63 -3.02 4.99
N ALA A 22 4.91 -2.84 4.68
CA ALA A 22 6.03 -3.09 5.59
C ALA A 22 7.20 -2.16 5.29
N TRP A 23 8.02 -1.85 6.29
CA TRP A 23 9.30 -1.17 6.11
C TRP A 23 10.40 -2.17 5.73
N GLU A 24 11.44 -1.68 5.06
CA GLU A 24 12.69 -2.40 4.68
C GLU A 24 12.54 -3.56 3.69
N ASP A 25 11.41 -4.26 3.73
CA ASP A 25 11.12 -5.41 2.87
C ASP A 25 9.61 -5.53 2.67
N CYS A 26 9.18 -6.37 1.73
CA CYS A 26 7.77 -6.70 1.58
C CYS A 26 7.27 -7.55 2.76
N ALA A 27 5.95 -7.65 2.95
CA ALA A 27 5.39 -8.23 4.18
C ALA A 27 5.63 -9.75 4.38
N SER A 28 6.14 -10.47 3.37
CA SER A 28 6.61 -11.86 3.51
C SER A 28 8.13 -11.99 3.63
N GLY A 29 8.86 -10.88 3.56
CA GLY A 29 10.30 -10.81 3.68
C GLY A 29 10.81 -10.88 5.11
N THR A 30 12.06 -11.31 5.26
CA THR A 30 12.68 -11.50 6.58
C THR A 30 13.12 -10.21 7.22
N ALA A 31 13.37 -9.16 6.42
CA ALA A 31 13.72 -7.84 6.92
C ALA A 31 12.49 -6.94 7.14
N ALA A 32 11.28 -7.45 6.88
CA ALA A 32 10.05 -6.69 7.01
C ALA A 32 9.84 -6.19 8.44
N ALA A 33 9.66 -4.88 8.59
CA ALA A 33 9.37 -4.25 9.87
C ALA A 33 8.00 -3.56 9.85
N LEU A 34 7.23 -3.72 10.94
CA LEU A 34 5.94 -3.04 11.11
C LEU A 34 6.05 -1.70 11.81
N ASP A 35 7.20 -1.43 12.42
CA ASP A 35 7.53 -0.15 13.02
C ASP A 35 8.92 0.26 12.56
N LEU A 36 9.12 1.57 12.35
CA LEU A 36 10.42 2.14 12.06
C LEU A 36 10.69 3.30 13.01
N ALA A 37 11.83 3.22 13.69
CA ALA A 37 12.28 4.20 14.68
C ALA A 37 13.81 4.40 14.56
N GLY A 38 14.29 5.58 14.91
CA GLY A 38 15.73 5.90 14.92
C GLY A 38 16.24 6.69 13.71
N ASP A 39 15.37 7.02 12.75
CA ASP A 39 15.78 7.69 11.50
C ASP A 39 15.82 9.22 11.56
N CYS A 40 15.63 9.81 12.74
CA CYS A 40 15.54 11.27 12.89
C CYS A 40 16.88 11.95 13.21
N ASP A 41 17.92 11.17 13.49
CA ASP A 41 19.23 11.70 13.87
C ASP A 41 20.14 11.92 12.65
N SER A 42 19.71 11.49 11.46
CA SER A 42 20.46 11.58 10.20
C SER A 42 19.66 12.29 9.11
N ASN A 43 20.37 12.97 8.21
CA ASN A 43 19.81 13.57 6.99
C ASN A 43 20.13 12.75 5.73
N LEU A 44 20.66 11.54 5.88
CA LEU A 44 21.16 10.71 4.78
C LEU A 44 20.18 9.58 4.47
N GLY A 45 20.02 9.27 3.18
CA GLY A 45 19.24 8.13 2.73
C GLY A 45 17.73 8.36 2.77
N PHE A 46 16.99 7.25 2.87
CA PHE A 46 15.54 7.19 2.89
C PHE A 46 15.09 5.96 3.67
N ALA A 47 13.90 6.03 4.26
CA ALA A 47 13.16 4.89 4.79
C ALA A 47 12.35 4.22 3.66
N PRO A 48 12.68 2.98 3.26
CA PRO A 48 11.93 2.22 2.26
C PRO A 48 10.63 1.65 2.84
N LEU A 49 9.50 2.00 2.23
CA LEU A 49 8.18 1.47 2.53
C LEU A 49 7.68 0.62 1.36
N HIS A 50 7.49 -0.67 1.59
CA HIS A 50 7.09 -1.63 0.58
C HIS A 50 5.60 -1.94 0.69
N ALA A 51 4.86 -1.66 -0.38
CA ALA A 51 3.51 -2.18 -0.56
C ALA A 51 3.57 -3.51 -1.30
N SER A 52 2.82 -4.50 -0.84
CA SER A 52 2.76 -5.85 -1.43
C SER A 52 1.33 -6.36 -1.49
N PHE A 53 1.07 -7.34 -2.36
CA PHE A 53 -0.26 -7.88 -2.57
C PHE A 53 -0.27 -9.31 -3.11
N ARG A 54 -1.41 -9.98 -2.90
CA ARG A 54 -1.74 -11.26 -3.52
C ARG A 54 -3.06 -11.16 -4.28
N MET A 55 -3.11 -11.74 -5.47
CA MET A 55 -4.32 -11.77 -6.28
C MET A 55 -5.33 -12.79 -5.74
N PRO A 56 -6.64 -12.52 -5.82
CA PRO A 56 -7.66 -13.48 -5.42
C PRO A 56 -7.78 -14.69 -6.38
N PHE A 57 -7.36 -14.50 -7.63
CA PHE A 57 -7.36 -15.50 -8.69
C PHE A 57 -6.29 -15.16 -9.74
N ALA A 58 -5.90 -16.15 -10.55
CA ALA A 58 -4.96 -15.94 -11.63
C ALA A 58 -5.59 -15.09 -12.77
N THR A 59 -4.85 -14.11 -13.28
CA THR A 59 -5.26 -13.28 -14.41
C THR A 59 -4.72 -13.82 -15.73
N GLY A 60 -5.21 -13.28 -16.85
CA GLY A 60 -4.51 -13.39 -18.13
C GLY A 60 -3.29 -12.48 -18.19
N PRO A 61 -2.52 -12.47 -19.30
CA PRO A 61 -1.40 -11.56 -19.52
C PRO A 61 -1.89 -10.15 -19.86
N ASP A 62 -2.65 -9.56 -18.94
CA ASP A 62 -3.36 -8.31 -19.14
C ASP A 62 -3.11 -7.28 -18.04
N VAL A 63 -2.34 -7.60 -16.99
CA VAL A 63 -2.02 -6.63 -15.93
C VAL A 63 -0.92 -5.68 -16.39
N ILE A 64 -1.25 -4.38 -16.42
CA ILE A 64 -0.39 -3.31 -16.95
C ILE A 64 -0.06 -2.23 -15.91
N GLY A 65 -0.73 -2.22 -14.76
CA GLY A 65 -0.41 -1.25 -13.73
C GLY A 65 -1.12 -1.45 -12.41
N LEU A 66 -0.72 -0.64 -11.44
CA LEU A 66 -1.27 -0.57 -10.10
C LEU A 66 -1.48 0.90 -9.73
N GLU A 67 -2.55 1.19 -9.02
CA GLU A 67 -2.77 2.48 -8.36
C GLU A 67 -3.07 2.24 -6.88
N LEU A 68 -2.27 2.84 -6.02
CA LEU A 68 -2.29 2.64 -4.59
C LEU A 68 -2.77 3.90 -3.88
N VAL A 69 -3.56 3.69 -2.84
CA VAL A 69 -4.01 4.73 -1.92
C VAL A 69 -3.47 4.43 -0.54
N LEU A 70 -2.57 5.28 -0.05
CA LEU A 70 -2.04 5.20 1.29
C LEU A 70 -2.48 6.43 2.07
N ASP A 71 -2.89 6.23 3.32
CA ASP A 71 -3.22 7.32 4.24
C ASP A 71 -2.24 7.34 5.39
N LEU A 72 -1.92 8.54 5.85
CA LEU A 72 -1.12 8.80 7.03
C LEU A 72 -1.99 9.48 8.08
N GLN A 73 -1.83 9.02 9.32
CA GLN A 73 -2.39 9.64 10.52
C GLN A 73 -1.24 9.93 11.49
N HIS A 74 -1.05 11.20 11.84
CA HIS A 74 -0.05 11.60 12.85
C HIS A 74 -0.69 11.71 14.25
N ALA A 75 0.12 11.50 15.29
CA ALA A 75 -0.32 11.57 16.69
C ALA A 75 -0.57 13.01 17.19
N GLN A 76 0.10 13.99 16.59
CA GLN A 76 -0.17 15.41 16.88
C GLN A 76 -1.53 15.84 16.30
N ALA A 77 -2.10 16.93 16.83
CA ALA A 77 -3.38 17.47 16.37
C ALA A 77 -3.31 18.09 14.96
N VAL A 78 -2.11 18.49 14.52
CA VAL A 78 -1.83 19.00 13.17
C VAL A 78 -0.64 18.24 12.61
N LEU A 79 -0.63 18.01 11.30
CA LEU A 79 0.45 17.35 10.60
C LEU A 79 1.74 18.18 10.74
N PRO A 80 2.81 17.66 11.38
CA PRO A 80 4.04 18.41 11.57
C PRO A 80 4.73 18.69 10.23
N ASP A 81 5.56 19.73 10.20
CA ASP A 81 6.27 20.13 8.99
C ASP A 81 7.16 19.03 8.40
N TRP A 82 7.69 18.12 9.23
CA TRP A 82 8.42 16.95 8.73
C TRP A 82 7.58 16.01 7.85
N TRP A 83 6.27 15.95 8.08
CA TRP A 83 5.34 15.18 7.27
C TRP A 83 4.68 15.99 6.15
N ARG A 84 5.09 17.24 5.92
CA ARG A 84 4.57 18.08 4.84
C ARG A 84 5.48 17.93 3.61
N LEU A 85 5.14 16.95 2.78
CA LEU A 85 5.94 16.48 1.64
C LEU A 85 5.52 17.10 0.28
N ALA A 86 4.42 17.85 0.25
CA ALA A 86 3.93 18.49 -0.97
C ALA A 86 4.87 19.59 -1.49
N PRO A 87 4.80 19.97 -2.78
CA PRO A 87 5.58 21.08 -3.33
C PRO A 87 5.40 22.37 -2.52
N GLY A 88 6.51 23.06 -2.25
CA GLY A 88 6.53 24.30 -1.47
C GLY A 88 6.40 24.12 0.05
N GLN A 89 6.30 22.88 0.55
CA GLN A 89 6.34 22.58 1.97
C GLN A 89 7.76 22.27 2.45
N CYS A 90 7.93 22.16 3.77
CA CYS A 90 9.23 22.03 4.42
C CYS A 90 10.07 20.87 3.84
N ARG A 91 9.45 19.73 3.54
CA ARG A 91 10.13 18.53 3.01
C ARG A 91 9.73 18.17 1.59
N ALA A 92 9.49 19.19 0.76
CA ALA A 92 9.26 19.01 -0.66
C ALA A 92 10.40 18.19 -1.31
N GLY A 93 10.04 17.19 -2.13
CA GLY A 93 11.01 16.32 -2.81
C GLY A 93 11.56 15.16 -1.96
N GLN A 94 11.15 15.03 -0.70
CA GLN A 94 11.53 13.89 0.16
C GLN A 94 10.62 12.67 0.02
N LEU A 95 9.76 12.65 -1.00
CA LEU A 95 8.86 11.54 -1.27
C LEU A 95 8.99 11.12 -2.73
N SER A 96 9.30 9.86 -2.96
CA SER A 96 9.42 9.27 -4.30
C SER A 96 8.98 7.80 -4.27
N ALA A 97 8.87 7.18 -5.44
CA ALA A 97 8.53 5.77 -5.57
C ALA A 97 9.34 5.14 -6.71
N ASP A 98 9.68 3.87 -6.57
CA ASP A 98 10.33 3.06 -7.60
C ASP A 98 9.93 1.58 -7.49
N THR A 99 10.45 0.77 -8.41
CA THR A 99 10.22 -0.68 -8.48
C THR A 99 11.53 -1.46 -8.41
N ASP A 100 12.58 -0.90 -7.80
CA ASP A 100 13.80 -1.64 -7.53
C ASP A 100 13.61 -2.46 -6.25
N PHE A 101 13.31 -3.74 -6.44
CA PHE A 101 13.07 -4.71 -5.39
C PHE A 101 14.29 -5.59 -5.10
N SER A 102 15.49 -5.19 -5.55
CA SER A 102 16.72 -5.99 -5.35
C SER A 102 17.01 -6.28 -3.87
N ALA A 103 16.63 -5.37 -2.97
CA ALA A 103 16.73 -5.53 -1.52
C ALA A 103 15.54 -6.26 -0.86
N ALA A 104 14.43 -6.46 -1.60
CA ALA A 104 13.15 -7.01 -1.11
C ALA A 104 12.67 -8.18 -1.97
N ALA A 105 13.55 -9.15 -2.18
CA ALA A 105 13.38 -10.25 -3.14
C ALA A 105 12.42 -11.36 -2.66
N ALA A 106 11.90 -11.28 -1.43
CA ALA A 106 10.96 -12.26 -0.90
C ALA A 106 9.60 -12.24 -1.63
N CYS A 107 9.22 -11.08 -2.18
CA CYS A 107 8.05 -10.94 -3.04
C CYS A 107 8.46 -10.84 -4.50
N GLY A 108 7.65 -11.44 -5.38
CA GLY A 108 7.86 -11.39 -6.81
C GLY A 108 7.70 -9.98 -7.36
N ASP A 109 8.54 -9.61 -8.32
CA ASP A 109 8.30 -8.43 -9.15
C ASP A 109 7.30 -8.80 -10.26
N PRO A 110 6.11 -8.17 -10.32
CA PRO A 110 5.10 -8.46 -11.35
C PRO A 110 5.62 -8.34 -12.78
N TRP A 111 6.59 -7.45 -13.03
CA TRP A 111 7.08 -7.11 -14.37
C TRP A 111 8.57 -7.33 -14.57
N GLY A 112 9.27 -7.88 -13.58
CA GLY A 112 10.68 -8.26 -13.70
C GLY A 112 11.61 -7.09 -14.06
N GLY A 113 11.45 -5.94 -13.40
CA GLY A 113 12.29 -4.76 -13.55
C GLY A 113 11.84 -3.77 -14.62
N LEU A 114 10.72 -4.03 -15.31
CA LEU A 114 10.18 -3.14 -16.36
C LEU A 114 9.20 -2.09 -15.81
N GLY A 115 8.78 -2.23 -14.55
CA GLY A 115 7.86 -1.30 -13.91
C GLY A 115 8.44 0.12 -13.81
N ALA A 116 7.58 1.12 -13.98
CA ALA A 116 7.88 2.49 -13.63
C ALA A 116 6.88 2.98 -12.59
N ALA A 117 7.37 3.49 -11.47
CA ALA A 117 6.54 4.02 -10.40
C ALA A 117 6.68 5.55 -10.26
N LEU A 118 5.62 6.20 -9.79
CA LEU A 118 5.66 7.60 -9.40
C LEU A 118 4.62 7.89 -8.32
N VAL A 119 4.93 8.90 -7.50
CA VAL A 119 3.99 9.46 -6.53
C VAL A 119 3.15 10.51 -7.26
N GLN A 120 1.86 10.25 -7.41
CA GLN A 120 0.91 11.12 -8.12
C GLN A 120 0.53 12.33 -7.28
N GLY A 121 0.51 12.19 -5.95
CA GLY A 121 0.13 13.29 -5.07
C GLY A 121 0.32 13.00 -3.59
N TRP A 122 0.46 14.12 -2.86
CA TRP A 122 0.40 14.20 -1.41
C TRP A 122 -0.62 15.27 -1.04
N THR A 123 -1.72 14.87 -0.41
CA THR A 123 -2.79 15.79 -0.02
C THR A 123 -2.98 15.76 1.48
N ALA A 124 -2.54 16.82 2.16
CA ALA A 124 -2.81 17.02 3.57
C ALA A 124 -4.32 17.13 3.81
N THR A 125 -4.74 16.83 5.04
CA THR A 125 -6.12 16.75 5.50
C THR A 125 -6.99 15.67 4.86
N GLN A 126 -6.49 14.90 3.91
CA GLN A 126 -7.17 13.70 3.44
C GLN A 126 -6.82 12.50 4.32
N PRO A 127 -7.74 11.55 4.53
CA PRO A 127 -9.02 11.44 3.82
C PRO A 127 -10.24 12.11 4.46
N PHE A 128 -10.20 12.46 5.76
CA PHE A 128 -11.40 12.88 6.52
C PHE A 128 -11.46 14.37 6.87
N GLY A 129 -10.61 15.19 6.28
CA GLY A 129 -10.50 16.63 6.57
C GLY A 129 -9.71 16.94 7.84
N GLN A 130 -9.17 15.96 8.55
CA GLN A 130 -8.49 16.20 9.83
C GLN A 130 -7.09 16.80 9.63
N PRO A 131 -6.68 17.82 10.40
CA PRO A 131 -5.41 18.52 10.17
C PRO A 131 -4.15 17.66 10.32
N ASN A 132 -4.25 16.49 10.96
CA ASN A 132 -3.17 15.54 11.20
C ASN A 132 -3.18 14.33 10.25
N GLN A 133 -3.93 14.42 9.15
CA GLN A 133 -4.01 13.40 8.13
C GLN A 133 -3.33 13.84 6.83
N ALA A 134 -2.88 12.86 6.05
CA ALA A 134 -2.53 13.06 4.65
C ALA A 134 -2.82 11.81 3.83
N ARG A 135 -3.11 12.00 2.54
CA ARG A 135 -3.22 10.93 1.56
C ARG A 135 -2.10 10.98 0.54
N MET A 136 -1.53 9.82 0.26
CA MET A 136 -0.59 9.58 -0.82
C MET A 136 -1.25 8.74 -1.90
N LEU A 137 -1.10 9.17 -3.15
CA LEU A 137 -1.47 8.40 -4.32
C LEU A 137 -0.20 7.98 -5.06
N VAL A 138 -0.06 6.69 -5.34
CA VAL A 138 1.10 6.12 -6.01
C VAL A 138 0.62 5.28 -7.18
N THR A 139 1.29 5.38 -8.32
CA THR A 139 1.00 4.52 -9.47
C THR A 139 2.26 3.80 -9.93
N VAL A 140 2.06 2.60 -10.45
CA VAL A 140 3.07 1.81 -11.13
C VAL A 140 2.48 1.32 -12.43
N GLY A 141 3.27 1.28 -13.50
CA GLY A 141 2.80 0.72 -14.75
C GLY A 141 3.90 0.31 -15.70
N VAL A 142 3.48 -0.40 -16.74
CA VAL A 142 4.30 -0.84 -17.87
C VAL A 142 3.58 -0.58 -19.19
N GLY A 143 4.29 -0.71 -20.31
CA GLY A 143 3.68 -0.70 -21.63
C GLY A 143 2.76 -1.90 -21.85
N SER A 144 1.83 -1.80 -22.80
CA SER A 144 0.88 -2.88 -23.09
C SER A 144 1.54 -4.17 -23.57
N LEU A 145 2.71 -4.08 -24.22
CA LEU A 145 3.50 -5.24 -24.66
C LEU A 145 4.18 -5.97 -23.48
N ASP A 146 4.30 -5.30 -22.34
CA ASP A 146 4.90 -5.81 -21.12
C ASP A 146 3.85 -6.27 -20.12
N ALA A 147 2.58 -6.37 -20.53
CA ALA A 147 1.52 -6.94 -19.70
C ALA A 147 1.91 -8.34 -19.21
N ARG A 148 1.53 -8.65 -17.96
CA ARG A 148 1.85 -9.92 -17.30
C ARG A 148 0.61 -10.58 -16.72
N ALA A 149 0.69 -11.90 -16.65
CA ALA A 149 -0.27 -12.69 -15.90
C ALA A 149 0.23 -12.77 -14.46
N LEU A 150 -0.68 -12.53 -13.51
CA LEU A 150 -0.41 -12.68 -12.09
C LEU A 150 -1.20 -13.87 -11.56
N ASP A 151 -0.60 -14.63 -10.67
CA ASP A 151 -1.24 -15.79 -10.05
C ASP A 151 -1.73 -15.47 -8.63
N ALA A 152 -2.52 -16.38 -8.08
CA ALA A 152 -3.15 -16.20 -6.77
C ALA A 152 -2.30 -16.69 -5.59
N THR A 153 -1.13 -17.25 -5.85
CA THR A 153 -0.26 -17.90 -4.86
C THR A 153 0.98 -17.07 -4.53
N THR A 154 1.45 -16.28 -5.50
CA THR A 154 2.61 -15.41 -5.37
C THR A 154 2.26 -14.16 -4.57
N ASP A 155 3.18 -13.77 -3.68
CA ASP A 155 3.17 -12.46 -3.05
C ASP A 155 3.97 -11.51 -3.93
N TYR A 156 3.35 -10.44 -4.39
CA TYR A 156 3.96 -9.50 -5.33
C TYR A 156 4.33 -8.20 -4.65
N ASN A 157 5.51 -7.67 -4.97
CA ASN A 157 5.84 -6.28 -4.70
C ASN A 157 4.96 -5.38 -5.59
N ALA A 158 4.23 -4.45 -5.00
CA ALA A 158 3.49 -3.43 -5.75
C ALA A 158 4.40 -2.24 -6.08
N VAL A 159 5.03 -1.66 -5.06
CA VAL A 159 5.87 -0.46 -5.17
C VAL A 159 6.76 -0.32 -3.94
N ARG A 160 7.95 0.25 -4.12
CA ARG A 160 8.78 0.77 -3.03
C ARG A 160 8.63 2.28 -2.97
N ILE A 161 8.03 2.77 -1.90
CA ILE A 161 7.94 4.20 -1.59
C ILE A 161 9.19 4.58 -0.79
N ARG A 162 9.83 5.67 -1.18
CA ARG A 162 11.04 6.18 -0.54
C ARG A 162 10.72 7.47 0.18
N LEU A 163 10.70 7.40 1.50
CA LEU A 163 10.61 8.55 2.37
C LEU A 163 12.04 9.02 2.69
N GLY A 164 12.52 10.03 1.97
CA GLY A 164 13.84 10.62 2.22
C GLY A 164 13.99 11.03 3.68
N LEU A 165 15.22 11.08 4.18
CA LEU A 165 15.52 11.47 5.57
C LEU A 165 16.14 12.87 5.68
N ALA A 166 16.31 13.61 4.58
CA ALA A 166 16.85 14.96 4.66
C ALA A 166 15.90 15.89 5.45
N LEU A 167 16.49 16.88 6.13
CA LEU A 167 15.80 17.86 6.99
C LEU A 167 15.17 17.23 8.25
N SER A 168 15.71 16.13 8.76
CA SER A 168 15.29 15.50 10.01
C SER A 168 16.03 16.04 11.23
N SER A 169 17.29 16.45 11.06
CA SER A 169 18.14 16.97 12.15
C SER A 169 18.99 18.18 11.74
N GLY A 170 19.47 18.92 12.74
CA GLY A 170 20.38 20.05 12.55
C GLY A 170 19.71 21.37 12.17
N PHE A 171 20.53 22.36 11.80
CA PHE A 171 20.04 23.67 11.40
C PHE A 171 19.23 23.59 10.11
N GLY A 172 18.01 24.14 10.12
CA GLY A 172 17.09 24.07 8.98
C GLY A 172 16.26 22.79 8.89
N SER A 173 16.30 21.91 9.91
CA SER A 173 15.42 20.74 9.98
C SER A 173 13.95 21.11 10.10
N CYS A 174 13.08 20.26 9.57
CA CYS A 174 11.64 20.37 9.73
C CYS A 174 11.20 19.68 11.03
N PRO A 175 10.46 20.37 11.91
CA PRO A 175 10.05 19.80 13.19
C PRO A 175 9.05 18.63 13.04
N GLY A 176 9.08 17.74 14.02
CA GLY A 176 8.11 16.65 14.15
C GLY A 176 8.53 15.29 13.57
N CYS A 177 9.81 15.11 13.26
CA CYS A 177 10.35 13.82 12.80
C CYS A 177 10.07 12.69 13.81
N THR A 178 10.33 12.91 15.10
CA THR A 178 10.18 11.87 16.15
C THR A 178 8.73 11.68 16.61
N GLY A 179 7.76 12.28 15.92
CA GLY A 179 6.35 12.15 16.25
C GLY A 179 5.77 10.83 15.74
N GLY A 180 4.99 10.14 16.58
CA GLY A 180 4.34 8.89 16.20
C GLY A 180 3.37 9.09 15.03
N ALA A 181 3.45 8.21 14.02
CA ALA A 181 2.51 8.17 12.90
C ALA A 181 2.11 6.74 12.54
N CYS A 182 0.96 6.59 11.90
CA CYS A 182 0.55 5.36 11.23
C CYS A 182 0.42 5.62 9.73
N LEU A 183 0.93 4.71 8.91
CA LEU A 183 0.67 4.68 7.47
C LEU A 183 -0.14 3.44 7.16
N VAL A 184 -1.19 3.60 6.36
CA VAL A 184 -2.11 2.51 6.03
C VAL A 184 -2.36 2.47 4.54
N LEU A 185 -2.11 1.30 3.96
CA LEU A 185 -2.49 0.96 2.61
C LEU A 185 -3.98 0.59 2.59
N ASN A 186 -4.79 1.43 1.93
CA ASN A 186 -6.24 1.27 1.90
C ASN A 186 -6.70 0.44 0.71
N SER A 187 -6.06 0.61 -0.44
CA SER A 187 -6.46 -0.10 -1.66
C SER A 187 -5.37 -0.14 -2.70
N ILE A 188 -5.46 -1.15 -3.56
CA ILE A 188 -4.71 -1.25 -4.81
C ILE A 188 -5.72 -1.50 -5.94
N ALA A 189 -5.80 -0.59 -6.92
CA ALA A 189 -6.48 -0.84 -8.18
C ALA A 189 -5.50 -1.48 -9.15
N VAL A 190 -5.79 -2.71 -9.59
CA VAL A 190 -5.02 -3.43 -10.59
C VAL A 190 -5.58 -3.07 -11.97
N ARG A 191 -4.78 -2.30 -12.73
CA ARG A 191 -5.11 -1.84 -14.07
C ARG A 191 -4.80 -2.92 -15.09
N ARG A 192 -5.78 -3.22 -15.95
CA ARG A 192 -5.68 -4.28 -16.95
C ARG A 192 -5.92 -3.74 -18.35
N LEU A 193 -5.46 -4.48 -19.36
CA LEU A 193 -5.70 -4.13 -20.76
C LEU A 193 -7.21 -4.03 -21.04
N PRO A 194 -7.64 -3.10 -21.92
CA PRO A 194 -9.03 -3.03 -22.34
C PRO A 194 -9.53 -4.37 -22.88
N GLY A 195 -10.69 -4.82 -22.40
CA GLY A 195 -11.27 -6.12 -22.78
C GLY A 195 -10.84 -7.30 -21.91
N ALA A 196 -9.97 -7.10 -20.92
CA ALA A 196 -9.64 -8.11 -19.93
C ALA A 196 -10.92 -8.64 -19.23
N PRO A 197 -11.10 -9.97 -19.09
CA PRO A 197 -12.27 -10.54 -18.44
C PRO A 197 -12.41 -10.02 -17.00
N GLY A 198 -13.57 -9.42 -16.69
CA GLY A 198 -13.83 -8.82 -15.37
C GLY A 198 -13.31 -7.38 -15.18
N GLY A 199 -12.60 -6.82 -16.18
CA GLY A 199 -12.05 -5.47 -16.12
C GLY A 199 -10.95 -5.31 -15.06
N ASP A 200 -10.74 -4.06 -14.63
CA ASP A 200 -9.83 -3.72 -13.54
C ASP A 200 -10.28 -4.35 -12.22
N LEU A 201 -9.31 -4.67 -11.37
CA LEU A 201 -9.56 -5.29 -10.08
C LEU A 201 -9.27 -4.30 -8.96
N PHE A 202 -9.96 -4.42 -7.83
CA PHE A 202 -9.81 -3.50 -6.71
C PHE A 202 -9.61 -4.27 -5.40
N LEU A 203 -8.36 -4.31 -4.94
CA LEU A 203 -7.94 -5.07 -3.77
C LEU A 203 -8.02 -4.18 -2.54
N THR A 204 -8.67 -4.68 -1.49
CA THR A 204 -8.91 -3.92 -0.25
C THR A 204 -8.76 -4.74 1.02
N GLN A 205 -8.76 -6.07 0.94
CA GLN A 205 -8.61 -6.89 2.15
C GLN A 205 -7.19 -6.82 2.69
N PRO A 206 -6.99 -6.39 3.95
CA PRO A 206 -5.70 -6.49 4.60
C PRO A 206 -5.25 -7.94 4.72
N ARG A 207 -3.95 -8.18 4.57
CA ARG A 207 -3.36 -9.44 5.01
C ARG A 207 -3.61 -9.66 6.51
N ALA A 208 -3.77 -10.94 6.89
CA ALA A 208 -4.00 -11.38 8.27
C ALA A 208 -3.04 -10.68 9.25
N GLY A 209 -3.56 -10.23 10.40
CA GLY A 209 -2.80 -9.42 11.37
C GLY A 209 -2.89 -7.91 11.14
N ASN A 210 -3.74 -7.44 10.22
CA ASN A 210 -3.80 -6.05 9.77
C ASN A 210 -2.46 -5.56 9.23
N LEU A 211 -1.78 -6.40 8.44
CA LEU A 211 -0.47 -6.04 7.87
C LEU A 211 -0.57 -5.03 6.73
N ASN A 212 -1.71 -4.37 6.52
CA ASN A 212 -1.84 -3.24 5.62
C ASN A 212 -1.43 -1.91 6.26
N ARG A 213 -0.93 -1.92 7.50
CA ARG A 213 -0.45 -0.73 8.20
C ARG A 213 0.94 -0.93 8.79
N VAL A 214 1.67 0.17 8.87
CA VAL A 214 2.93 0.28 9.59
C VAL A 214 2.91 1.51 10.49
N THR A 215 3.80 1.54 11.46
CA THR A 215 4.00 2.69 12.33
C THR A 215 5.37 3.33 12.14
N TRP A 216 5.42 4.61 12.47
CA TRP A 216 6.64 5.40 12.62
C TRP A 216 6.71 5.82 14.09
N TYR A 217 7.85 5.56 14.75
CA TYR A 217 8.04 5.81 16.19
C TYR A 217 6.92 5.20 17.05
N GLY A 218 6.56 3.95 16.77
CA GLY A 218 5.54 3.18 17.49
C GLY A 218 4.10 3.64 17.28
N GLY A 219 3.86 4.72 16.51
CA GLY A 219 2.52 5.22 16.20
C GLY A 219 1.70 5.66 17.43
N GLN A 220 2.35 5.84 18.60
CA GLN A 220 1.63 6.14 19.84
C GLN A 220 0.87 7.46 19.74
N GLY A 221 -0.43 7.43 20.02
CA GLY A 221 -1.33 8.59 19.92
C GLY A 221 -1.90 8.84 18.53
N ALA A 222 -1.45 8.13 17.49
CA ALA A 222 -2.08 8.14 16.18
C ALA A 222 -3.21 7.10 16.13
N ASP A 223 -4.34 7.47 15.56
CA ASP A 223 -5.44 6.53 15.33
C ASP A 223 -5.19 5.72 14.04
N CYS A 224 -4.48 4.60 14.17
CA CYS A 224 -4.23 3.70 13.04
C CYS A 224 -5.50 2.99 12.52
N SER A 225 -6.69 3.27 13.07
CA SER A 225 -7.98 2.78 12.61
C SER A 225 -8.86 3.87 11.96
N ALA A 226 -8.49 5.15 12.11
CA ALA A 226 -9.14 6.30 11.49
C ALA A 226 -8.77 6.51 10.01
N VAL A 227 -8.26 5.49 9.34
CA VAL A 227 -8.20 5.41 7.88
C VAL A 227 -9.41 4.60 7.39
N PRO A 228 -9.89 4.72 6.14
CA PRO A 228 -11.12 4.06 5.69
C PRO A 228 -11.08 2.52 5.78
N VAL A 229 -11.28 1.96 6.99
CA VAL A 229 -11.46 0.53 7.18
C VAL A 229 -12.92 0.22 6.93
N ARG A 230 -13.14 -0.43 5.77
CA ARG A 230 -14.32 -1.17 5.34
C ARG A 230 -15.49 -0.32 4.82
N ARG A 231 -15.75 -0.47 3.51
CA ARG A 231 -17.14 -0.63 3.08
C ARG A 231 -17.66 -1.88 3.79
N THR A 232 -18.38 -1.75 4.90
CA THR A 232 -19.41 -2.74 5.20
C THR A 232 -20.27 -2.79 3.95
N SER A 233 -20.12 -3.86 3.18
CA SER A 233 -20.78 -3.98 1.89
C SER A 233 -22.26 -3.67 2.09
N TRP A 234 -22.86 -2.97 1.14
CA TRP A 234 -24.28 -2.62 1.19
C TRP A 234 -25.18 -3.84 1.43
N GLY A 235 -24.67 -5.05 1.19
CA GLY A 235 -25.28 -6.34 1.55
C GLY A 235 -25.43 -6.60 3.06
N LEU A 236 -24.48 -6.20 3.91
CA LEU A 236 -24.61 -6.31 5.37
C LEU A 236 -25.72 -5.39 5.90
N MET A 237 -25.81 -4.16 5.37
CA MET A 237 -26.90 -3.26 5.74
C MET A 237 -28.26 -3.77 5.27
N LYS A 238 -28.36 -4.35 4.07
CA LYS A 238 -29.60 -4.98 3.59
C LYS A 238 -30.03 -6.19 4.41
N SER A 239 -29.11 -6.88 5.08
CA SER A 239 -29.45 -8.02 5.94
C SER A 239 -30.12 -7.64 7.26
N LEU A 240 -29.97 -6.38 7.71
CA LEU A 240 -30.63 -5.84 8.90
C LEU A 240 -32.06 -5.36 8.66
N TYR A 241 -32.49 -5.25 7.39
CA TYR A 241 -33.84 -4.84 7.00
C TYR A 241 -34.67 -5.99 6.40
N ARG A 242 -34.35 -7.23 6.77
CA ARG A 242 -35.13 -8.42 6.41
C ARG A 242 -35.71 -9.08 7.63
#